data_AF-A0A7C7GX06-F1
#
_entry.id   AF-A0A7C7GX06-F1
#
_cell.length_a   1.000
_cell.length_b   1.000
_cell.length_c   1.000
_cell.angle_alpha   90.00
_cell.angle_beta   90.00
_cell.angle_gamma   90.00
#
_symmetry.space_group_name_H-M   'P 1'
#
loop_
_entity.id
_entity.type
_entity.pdbx_description
1 polymer ?
#
loop_
_entity_poly.entity_id
_entity_poly.type
_entity_poly.pdbx_seq_one_letter_code
_entity_poly.pdbx_strand_id
1 'polypeptide(L)'
;MTQTDILAQLNPRQREAAEAIDGPLLIVAGPGSGKTRLITYRIAYLVRVVGVSPRRIAALTFTNKAAREMRNRLAELVSHSINDMTVGTFHSFCAMTLRRESDLIGLDRNFAIYDDPDQLDVIKRSMRETDVDPKRFSPRAVQSSISKAKSSLLSAEGFGMRTASYFEEVVGRVYERYELLMAQSGAVDFDDLLLKMHRMLEQHPDIAARYQDRYVHFMIDEFQDTNVVQYAIARKLTETHRNLCVVGDPDQSIYSWRNADIRNILSFQDDFPDAKVITLEQNYRSTQTILDAADKLISANSQRIERELFTDNGDGAPIVVSEGYDEAEEAQMVLKEVGALTKNGSNGHKLGDIAVMYRVNAQSRALEEECLRYGVPYQLIGGQKFYQRQEVKDVAAYLRLVSNTNDDVSLNRIINLPTRGIGRRTLDELARFARDSSISQFDAIGNILPTDDQLAPIAANPFT
;
A
#
# COMPACT_ATOMS: atom_id res chain seq x y z
N MET A 1 29.74 -30.55 -9.16
CA MET A 1 28.29 -30.70 -9.45
C MET A 1 27.91 -29.53 -10.33
N THR A 2 27.53 -29.79 -11.57
CA THR A 2 27.15 -28.77 -12.55
C THR A 2 26.00 -27.93 -11.99
N GLN A 3 26.25 -26.65 -11.69
CA GLN A 3 25.19 -25.69 -11.38
C GLN A 3 24.21 -25.70 -12.57
N THR A 4 22.99 -26.19 -12.35
CA THR A 4 21.90 -26.00 -13.31
C THR A 4 21.81 -24.51 -13.60
N ASP A 5 21.89 -24.11 -14.88
CA ASP A 5 21.77 -22.71 -15.29
C ASP A 5 20.40 -22.19 -14.82
N ILE A 6 20.43 -21.39 -13.74
CA ILE A 6 19.22 -20.87 -13.10
C ILE A 6 18.46 -19.92 -14.02
N LEU A 7 19.14 -19.35 -15.01
CA LEU A 7 18.57 -18.40 -15.96
C LEU A 7 18.11 -19.06 -17.27
N ALA A 8 18.24 -20.38 -17.41
CA ALA A 8 17.87 -21.10 -18.64
C ALA A 8 16.41 -20.92 -19.08
N GLN A 9 15.53 -20.52 -18.17
CA GLN A 9 14.12 -20.28 -18.48
C GLN A 9 13.79 -18.83 -18.85
N LEU A 10 14.78 -17.94 -18.86
CA LEU A 10 14.63 -16.54 -19.22
C LEU A 10 14.99 -16.34 -20.69
N ASN A 11 14.28 -15.44 -21.37
CA ASN A 11 14.70 -15.00 -22.70
C ASN A 11 16.01 -14.17 -22.61
N PRO A 12 16.69 -13.89 -23.73
CA PRO A 12 17.96 -13.17 -23.72
C PRO A 12 17.92 -11.81 -23.00
N ARG A 13 16.84 -11.03 -23.15
CA ARG A 13 16.67 -9.72 -22.49
C ARG A 13 16.45 -9.84 -20.99
N GLN A 14 15.63 -10.79 -20.56
CA GLN A 14 15.42 -11.11 -19.15
C GLN A 14 16.71 -11.63 -18.51
N ARG A 15 17.47 -12.47 -19.22
CA ARG A 15 18.78 -12.94 -18.77
C ARG A 15 19.77 -11.79 -18.60
N GLU A 16 19.86 -10.91 -19.59
CA GLU A 16 20.67 -9.69 -19.53
C GLU A 16 20.32 -8.84 -18.29
N ALA A 17 19.03 -8.70 -17.99
CA ALA A 17 18.56 -7.98 -16.82
C ALA A 17 18.81 -8.71 -15.49
N ALA A 18 18.81 -10.04 -15.47
CA ALA A 18 19.16 -10.82 -14.28
C ALA A 18 20.68 -10.77 -13.99
N GLU A 19 21.51 -10.73 -15.04
CA GLU A 19 22.98 -10.72 -14.95
C GLU A 19 23.59 -9.32 -14.70
N ALA A 20 22.82 -8.24 -14.89
CA ALA A 20 23.26 -6.86 -14.64
C ALA A 20 23.37 -6.55 -13.13
N ILE A 21 24.36 -7.08 -12.43
CA ILE A 21 24.45 -7.10 -10.95
C ILE A 21 24.65 -5.69 -10.36
N ASP A 22 25.63 -4.96 -10.88
CA ASP A 22 26.12 -3.72 -10.30
C ASP A 22 25.52 -2.48 -10.96
N GLY A 23 25.42 -1.41 -10.16
CA GLY A 23 24.94 -0.10 -10.57
C GLY A 23 23.41 0.01 -10.69
N PRO A 24 22.93 1.21 -11.04
CA PRO A 24 21.52 1.47 -11.22
C PRO A 24 20.99 0.75 -12.46
N LEU A 25 19.85 0.07 -12.31
CA LEU A 25 19.21 -0.69 -13.37
C LEU A 25 17.73 -0.32 -13.46
N LEU A 26 17.31 0.19 -14.61
CA LEU A 26 15.91 0.39 -14.97
C LEU A 26 15.48 -0.70 -15.93
N ILE A 27 14.49 -1.48 -15.53
CA ILE A 27 13.84 -2.46 -16.40
C ILE A 27 12.46 -1.93 -16.78
N VAL A 28 12.32 -1.54 -18.04
CA VAL A 28 11.06 -1.09 -18.62
C VAL A 28 10.35 -2.31 -19.18
N ALA A 29 9.25 -2.72 -18.58
CA ALA A 29 8.67 -4.03 -18.85
C ALA A 29 7.19 -3.91 -19.16
N GLY A 30 6.80 -4.28 -20.40
CA GLY A 30 5.41 -4.24 -20.82
C GLY A 30 4.48 -5.18 -20.03
N PRO A 31 3.15 -5.08 -20.20
CA PRO A 31 2.22 -6.03 -19.61
C PRO A 31 2.58 -7.45 -20.02
N GLY A 32 2.47 -8.40 -19.09
CA GLY A 32 2.70 -9.82 -19.38
C GLY A 32 4.14 -10.22 -19.75
N SER A 33 5.11 -9.30 -19.66
CA SER A 33 6.53 -9.57 -20.00
C SER A 33 7.31 -10.37 -18.96
N GLY A 34 6.67 -10.70 -17.83
CA GLY A 34 7.30 -11.47 -16.75
C GLY A 34 8.08 -10.65 -15.73
N LYS A 35 7.73 -9.36 -15.49
CA LYS A 35 8.29 -8.47 -14.44
C LYS A 35 8.68 -9.20 -13.15
N THR A 36 7.68 -9.76 -12.46
CA THR A 36 7.88 -10.44 -11.18
C THR A 36 8.75 -11.70 -11.32
N ARG A 37 8.62 -12.45 -12.44
CA ARG A 37 9.49 -13.61 -12.72
C ARG A 37 10.94 -13.16 -12.83
N LEU A 38 11.21 -12.13 -13.62
CA LEU A 38 12.55 -11.57 -13.77
C LEU A 38 13.16 -11.16 -12.42
N ILE A 39 12.44 -10.39 -11.59
CA ILE A 39 12.95 -9.99 -10.26
C ILE A 39 13.30 -11.22 -9.42
N THR A 40 12.42 -12.23 -9.39
CA THR A 40 12.66 -13.43 -8.57
C THR A 40 13.88 -14.23 -9.05
N TYR A 41 14.09 -14.34 -10.36
CA TYR A 41 15.25 -15.02 -10.93
C TYR A 41 16.54 -14.23 -10.75
N ARG A 42 16.48 -12.89 -10.86
CA ARG A 42 17.61 -12.00 -10.56
C ARG A 42 18.07 -12.16 -9.10
N ILE A 43 17.15 -12.16 -8.14
CA ILE A 43 17.48 -12.42 -6.72
C ILE A 43 18.12 -13.80 -6.56
N ALA A 44 17.53 -14.83 -7.19
CA ALA A 44 18.05 -16.19 -7.10
C ALA A 44 19.45 -16.31 -7.70
N TYR A 45 19.74 -15.59 -8.79
CA TYR A 45 21.05 -15.49 -9.40
C TYR A 45 22.08 -14.80 -8.48
N LEU A 46 21.72 -13.65 -7.89
CA LEU A 46 22.55 -12.96 -6.91
C LEU A 46 22.94 -13.88 -5.74
N VAL A 47 21.99 -14.66 -5.23
CA VAL A 47 22.26 -15.54 -4.07
C VAL A 47 23.05 -16.79 -4.48
N ARG A 48 22.64 -17.49 -5.55
CA ARG A 48 23.14 -18.83 -5.86
C ARG A 48 24.38 -18.85 -6.74
N VAL A 49 24.55 -17.83 -7.58
CA VAL A 49 25.65 -17.74 -8.55
C VAL A 49 26.67 -16.71 -8.10
N VAL A 50 26.22 -15.50 -7.75
CA VAL A 50 27.12 -14.41 -7.32
C VAL A 50 27.57 -14.58 -5.86
N GLY A 51 26.77 -15.26 -5.03
CA GLY A 51 27.10 -15.51 -3.63
C GLY A 51 26.74 -14.37 -2.69
N VAL A 52 25.81 -13.48 -3.09
CA VAL A 52 25.31 -12.40 -2.25
C VAL A 52 24.49 -12.99 -1.09
N SER A 53 24.81 -12.60 0.14
CA SER A 53 24.02 -13.00 1.31
C SER A 53 22.57 -12.48 1.19
N PRO A 54 21.54 -13.32 1.39
CA PRO A 54 20.14 -12.89 1.34
C PRO A 54 19.78 -11.76 2.31
N ARG A 55 20.51 -11.64 3.43
CA ARG A 55 20.38 -10.52 4.37
C ARG A 55 20.72 -9.16 3.76
N ARG A 56 21.45 -9.18 2.64
CA ARG A 56 21.89 -7.99 1.91
C ARG A 56 21.01 -7.58 0.73
N ILE A 57 19.84 -8.22 0.62
CA ILE A 57 18.88 -7.97 -0.45
C ILE A 57 17.56 -7.48 0.17
N ALA A 58 17.03 -6.39 -0.38
CA ALA A 58 15.68 -5.94 -0.13
C ALA A 58 14.88 -5.90 -1.45
N ALA A 59 13.69 -6.51 -1.45
CA ALA A 59 12.78 -6.50 -2.59
C ALA A 59 11.40 -6.00 -2.15
N LEU A 60 11.02 -4.83 -2.66
CA LEU A 60 9.79 -4.13 -2.30
C LEU A 60 8.80 -4.15 -3.46
N THR A 61 7.52 -4.24 -3.12
CA THR A 61 6.39 -4.23 -4.08
C THR A 61 5.29 -3.27 -3.59
N PHE A 62 4.32 -2.97 -4.44
CA PHE A 62 3.21 -2.08 -4.07
C PHE A 62 2.14 -2.77 -3.19
N THR A 63 1.91 -4.09 -3.36
CA THR A 63 0.81 -4.80 -2.67
C THR A 63 1.29 -5.98 -1.83
N ASN A 64 0.58 -6.27 -0.74
CA ASN A 64 0.86 -7.45 0.09
C ASN A 64 0.69 -8.76 -0.69
N LYS A 65 -0.22 -8.81 -1.68
CA LYS A 65 -0.39 -9.98 -2.55
C LYS A 65 0.86 -10.22 -3.40
N ALA A 66 1.38 -9.17 -4.04
CA ALA A 66 2.60 -9.25 -4.85
C ALA A 66 3.82 -9.64 -3.98
N ALA A 67 3.98 -9.03 -2.81
CA ALA A 67 5.04 -9.40 -1.87
C ALA A 67 4.98 -10.89 -1.46
N ARG A 68 3.79 -11.40 -1.15
CA ARG A 68 3.60 -12.81 -0.79
C ARG A 68 3.87 -13.76 -1.96
N GLU A 69 3.40 -13.41 -3.16
CA GLU A 69 3.68 -14.18 -4.37
C GLU A 69 5.17 -14.22 -4.68
N MET A 70 5.84 -13.06 -4.62
CA MET A 70 7.29 -12.95 -4.79
C MET A 70 8.03 -13.82 -3.77
N ARG A 71 7.64 -13.76 -2.48
CA ARG A 71 8.23 -14.59 -1.42
C ARG A 71 8.06 -16.08 -1.68
N ASN A 72 6.88 -16.52 -2.13
CA ASN A 72 6.62 -17.92 -2.45
C ASN A 72 7.51 -18.40 -3.62
N ARG A 73 7.57 -17.63 -4.70
CA ARG A 73 8.46 -17.92 -5.85
C ARG A 73 9.93 -17.99 -5.43
N LEU A 74 10.38 -17.08 -4.57
CA LEU A 74 11.75 -17.08 -4.07
C LEU A 74 12.06 -18.25 -3.13
N ALA A 75 11.10 -18.72 -2.35
CA ALA A 75 11.29 -19.89 -1.49
C ALA A 75 11.63 -21.15 -2.31
N GLU A 76 11.02 -21.30 -3.50
CA GLU A 76 11.31 -22.39 -4.44
C GLU A 76 12.70 -22.25 -5.09
N LEU A 77 13.11 -21.02 -5.43
CA LEU A 77 14.36 -20.78 -6.16
C LEU A 77 15.62 -20.74 -5.28
N VAL A 78 15.48 -20.26 -4.04
CA VAL A 78 16.61 -19.89 -3.15
C VAL A 78 16.65 -20.72 -1.86
N SER A 79 15.67 -21.60 -1.61
CA SER A 79 15.56 -22.47 -0.43
C SER A 79 15.41 -21.72 0.92
N HIS A 80 15.86 -22.31 2.05
CA HIS A 80 15.58 -21.84 3.43
C HIS A 80 16.08 -20.42 3.75
N SER A 81 16.96 -19.86 2.91
CA SER A 81 17.54 -18.53 3.10
C SER A 81 16.57 -17.37 2.82
N ILE A 82 15.34 -17.64 2.35
CA ILE A 82 14.30 -16.62 2.13
C ILE A 82 13.89 -15.88 3.42
N ASN A 83 14.01 -16.54 4.58
CA ASN A 83 13.64 -15.94 5.86
C ASN A 83 14.61 -14.83 6.32
N ASP A 84 15.84 -14.88 5.83
CA ASP A 84 16.86 -13.86 6.09
C ASP A 84 16.74 -12.63 5.16
N MET A 85 15.94 -12.72 4.10
CA MET A 85 15.77 -11.67 3.10
C MET A 85 14.56 -10.77 3.41
N THR A 86 14.71 -9.49 3.07
CA THR A 86 13.64 -8.51 3.24
C THR A 86 12.78 -8.47 1.98
N VAL A 87 11.61 -9.10 2.04
CA VAL A 87 10.62 -9.08 0.95
C VAL A 87 9.30 -8.57 1.51
N GLY A 88 8.75 -7.51 0.94
CA GLY A 88 7.57 -6.85 1.50
C GLY A 88 7.02 -5.72 0.65
N THR A 89 6.19 -4.89 1.27
CA THR A 89 5.81 -3.58 0.72
C THR A 89 6.66 -2.48 1.34
N PHE A 90 6.69 -1.29 0.73
CA PHE A 90 7.30 -0.10 1.33
C PHE A 90 6.80 0.15 2.76
N HIS A 91 5.49 0.11 2.97
CA HIS A 91 4.90 0.35 4.28
C HIS A 91 5.32 -0.72 5.31
N SER A 92 5.34 -2.00 4.92
CA SER A 92 5.79 -3.08 5.82
C SER A 92 7.27 -2.92 6.17
N PHE A 93 8.10 -2.52 5.20
CA PHE A 93 9.52 -2.26 5.41
C PHE A 93 9.77 -1.08 6.35
N CYS A 94 9.09 0.05 6.12
CA CYS A 94 9.17 1.23 6.96
C CYS A 94 8.66 0.94 8.37
N ALA A 95 7.50 0.29 8.53
CA ALA A 95 6.96 -0.08 9.84
C ALA A 95 7.91 -0.99 10.62
N MET A 96 8.48 -2.01 9.98
CA MET A 96 9.46 -2.89 10.63
C MET A 96 10.70 -2.12 11.09
N THR A 97 11.19 -1.20 10.25
CA THR A 97 12.41 -0.43 10.52
C THR A 97 12.17 0.59 11.63
N LEU A 98 11.09 1.37 11.53
CA LEU A 98 10.69 2.35 12.54
C LEU A 98 10.42 1.72 13.90
N ARG A 99 9.88 0.49 13.96
CA ARG A 99 9.74 -0.24 15.23
C ARG A 99 11.06 -0.65 15.86
N ARG A 100 12.12 -0.85 15.07
CA ARG A 100 13.47 -1.15 15.58
C ARG A 100 14.17 0.12 16.06
N GLU A 101 13.94 1.23 15.37
CA GLU A 101 14.53 2.55 15.65
C GLU A 101 13.55 3.52 16.33
N SER A 102 12.59 3.00 17.09
CA SER A 102 11.46 3.78 17.63
C SER A 102 11.89 4.98 18.45
N ASP A 103 12.99 4.81 19.18
CA ASP A 103 13.57 5.81 20.09
C ASP A 103 14.02 7.06 19.32
N LEU A 104 14.45 6.91 18.06
CA LEU A 104 14.90 8.02 17.20
C LEU A 104 13.75 8.85 16.63
N ILE A 105 12.55 8.27 16.55
CA ILE A 105 11.37 8.95 16.01
C ILE A 105 10.43 9.46 17.12
N GLY A 106 10.83 9.33 18.38
CA GLY A 106 10.06 9.78 19.54
C GLY A 106 8.75 9.02 19.74
N LEU A 107 8.69 7.75 19.35
CA LEU A 107 7.51 6.89 19.50
C LEU A 107 7.89 5.59 20.22
N ASP A 108 6.92 4.97 20.90
CA ASP A 108 7.08 3.63 21.43
C ASP A 108 7.14 2.58 20.31
N ARG A 109 7.85 1.47 20.52
CA ARG A 109 7.95 0.34 19.56
C ARG A 109 6.60 -0.25 19.17
N ASN A 110 5.58 -0.08 20.00
CA ASN A 110 4.23 -0.58 19.82
C ASN A 110 3.26 0.48 19.30
N PHE A 111 3.77 1.54 18.65
CA PHE A 111 2.92 2.57 18.07
C PHE A 111 1.77 1.99 17.24
N ALA A 112 0.60 2.60 17.38
CA ALA A 112 -0.59 2.21 16.62
C ALA A 112 -0.46 2.68 15.17
N ILE A 113 -0.97 1.89 14.22
CA ILE A 113 -1.07 2.29 12.80
C ILE A 113 -2.55 2.54 12.50
N TYR A 114 -2.91 3.77 12.19
CA TYR A 114 -4.29 4.17 11.89
C TYR A 114 -4.63 3.94 10.41
N ASP A 115 -5.83 3.42 10.17
CA ASP A 115 -6.42 3.28 8.85
C ASP A 115 -7.27 4.50 8.46
N ASP A 116 -7.76 4.58 7.21
CA ASP A 116 -8.45 5.80 6.74
C ASP A 116 -9.62 6.25 7.63
N PRO A 117 -10.49 5.36 8.15
CA PRO A 117 -11.51 5.74 9.12
C PRO A 117 -10.95 6.30 10.44
N ASP A 118 -9.95 5.64 11.03
CA ASP A 118 -9.34 6.10 12.28
C ASP A 118 -8.70 7.48 12.08
N GLN A 119 -7.99 7.66 10.96
CA GLN A 119 -7.39 8.92 10.53
C GLN A 119 -8.45 10.02 10.35
N LEU A 120 -9.58 9.70 9.72
CA LEU A 120 -10.69 10.63 9.50
C LEU A 120 -11.30 11.13 10.82
N ASP A 121 -11.33 10.29 11.85
CA ASP A 121 -11.85 10.68 13.17
C ASP A 121 -10.88 11.61 13.91
N VAL A 122 -9.56 11.38 13.80
CA VAL A 122 -8.54 12.32 14.30
C VAL A 122 -8.62 13.65 13.54
N ILE A 123 -8.83 13.63 12.22
CA ILE A 123 -9.01 14.86 11.43
C ILE A 123 -10.24 15.63 11.90
N LYS A 124 -11.40 14.99 12.06
CA LYS A 124 -12.59 15.66 12.59
C LYS A 124 -12.36 16.24 13.98
N ARG A 125 -11.58 15.56 14.84
CA ARG A 125 -11.19 16.08 16.15
C ARG A 125 -10.30 17.31 16.01
N SER A 126 -9.27 17.23 15.17
CA SER A 126 -8.35 18.33 14.86
C SER A 126 -9.10 19.56 14.36
N MET A 127 -10.04 19.39 13.44
CA MET A 127 -10.88 20.46 12.92
C MET A 127 -11.69 21.16 14.01
N ARG A 128 -12.31 20.40 14.92
CA ARG A 128 -13.06 20.97 16.06
C ARG A 128 -12.15 21.73 17.02
N GLU A 129 -10.95 21.24 17.26
CA GLU A 129 -9.98 21.87 18.17
C GLU A 129 -9.34 23.13 17.57
N THR A 130 -9.41 23.32 16.25
CA THR A 130 -8.92 24.50 15.54
C THR A 130 -10.03 25.43 15.02
N ASP A 131 -11.27 25.29 15.52
CA ASP A 131 -12.45 26.06 15.07
C ASP A 131 -12.73 26.01 13.54
N VAL A 132 -12.48 24.85 12.93
CA VAL A 132 -12.77 24.59 11.51
C VAL A 132 -14.07 23.79 11.40
N ASP A 133 -15.06 24.34 10.71
CA ASP A 133 -16.36 23.69 10.50
C ASP A 133 -16.29 22.56 9.44
N PRO A 134 -16.55 21.29 9.81
CA PRO A 134 -16.61 20.15 8.87
C PRO A 134 -17.68 20.25 7.79
N LYS A 135 -18.69 21.12 7.94
CA LYS A 135 -19.70 21.38 6.91
C LYS A 135 -19.18 22.30 5.82
N ARG A 136 -18.30 23.23 6.19
CA ARG A 136 -17.67 24.17 5.25
C ARG A 136 -16.49 23.53 4.52
N PHE A 137 -15.73 22.71 5.23
CA PHE A 137 -14.58 21.99 4.69
C PHE A 137 -14.77 20.50 4.86
N SER A 138 -14.80 19.76 3.76
CA SER A 138 -14.95 18.29 3.83
C SER A 138 -13.75 17.67 4.56
N PRO A 139 -13.95 16.89 5.64
CA PRO A 139 -12.86 16.20 6.33
C PRO A 139 -12.03 15.29 5.40
N ARG A 140 -12.67 14.66 4.41
CA ARG A 140 -11.97 13.84 3.40
C ARG A 140 -11.10 14.67 2.45
N ALA A 141 -11.52 15.89 2.13
CA ALA A 141 -10.71 16.79 1.32
C ALA A 141 -9.46 17.25 2.09
N VAL A 142 -9.62 17.56 3.39
CA VAL A 142 -8.50 17.88 4.28
C VAL A 142 -7.54 16.68 4.41
N GLN A 143 -8.07 15.48 4.65
CA GLN A 143 -7.30 14.23 4.69
C GLN A 143 -6.46 14.02 3.44
N SER A 144 -7.08 14.16 2.26
CA SER A 144 -6.39 14.01 0.97
C SER A 144 -5.28 15.03 0.79
N SER A 145 -5.50 16.28 1.20
CA SER A 145 -4.48 17.33 1.15
C SER A 145 -3.28 17.03 2.07
N ILE A 146 -3.54 16.57 3.30
CA ILE A 146 -2.50 16.13 4.23
C ILE A 146 -1.72 14.94 3.66
N SER A 147 -2.41 13.92 3.14
CA SER A 147 -1.77 12.74 2.53
C SER A 147 -0.87 13.13 1.36
N LYS A 148 -1.33 14.04 0.49
CA LYS A 148 -0.53 14.59 -0.61
C LYS A 148 0.69 15.36 -0.12
N ALA A 149 0.55 16.16 0.94
CA ALA A 149 1.66 16.87 1.56
C ALA A 149 2.74 15.90 2.06
N LYS A 150 2.34 14.89 2.84
CA LYS A 150 3.23 13.85 3.37
C LYS A 150 3.93 13.05 2.26
N SER A 151 3.16 12.62 1.25
CA SER A 151 3.68 11.90 0.08
C SER A 151 4.70 12.72 -0.72
N SER A 152 4.63 14.05 -0.62
CA SER A 152 5.52 15.03 -1.26
C SER A 152 6.60 15.56 -0.32
N LEU A 153 6.89 14.86 0.79
CA LEU A 153 7.92 15.21 1.79
C LEU A 153 7.66 16.48 2.60
N LEU A 154 6.44 17.03 2.59
CA LEU A 154 6.11 18.24 3.35
C LEU A 154 5.66 17.90 4.77
N SER A 155 6.31 18.53 5.75
CA SER A 155 5.85 18.57 7.15
C SER A 155 4.66 19.51 7.31
N ALA A 156 3.98 19.46 8.47
CA ALA A 156 2.96 20.45 8.82
C ALA A 156 3.53 21.88 8.78
N GLU A 157 4.73 22.08 9.35
CA GLU A 157 5.47 23.35 9.30
C GLU A 157 5.76 23.80 7.85
N GLY A 158 6.35 22.91 7.04
CA GLY A 158 6.70 23.21 5.66
C GLY A 158 5.48 23.45 4.76
N PHE A 159 4.36 22.78 5.05
CA PHE A 159 3.09 23.02 4.38
C PHE A 159 2.52 24.40 4.72
N GLY A 160 2.58 24.81 5.98
CA GLY A 160 2.13 26.13 6.44
C GLY A 160 2.90 27.29 5.81
N MET A 161 4.19 27.12 5.49
CA MET A 161 5.00 28.15 4.81
C MET A 161 4.67 28.32 3.32
N ARG A 162 4.01 27.33 2.70
CA ARG A 162 3.83 27.24 1.24
C ARG A 162 2.41 27.58 0.77
N THR A 163 1.55 28.06 1.68
CA THR A 163 0.11 28.20 1.44
C THR A 163 -0.19 29.23 0.35
N ALA A 164 -0.85 28.79 -0.73
CA ALA A 164 -1.26 29.62 -1.86
C ALA A 164 -2.77 29.96 -1.83
N SER A 165 -3.57 29.26 -1.02
CA SER A 165 -5.02 29.46 -0.93
C SER A 165 -5.54 29.42 0.50
N TYR A 166 -6.71 30.01 0.73
CA TYR A 166 -7.42 29.96 2.02
C TYR A 166 -7.72 28.52 2.46
N PHE A 167 -8.00 27.61 1.52
CA PHE A 167 -8.18 26.20 1.85
C PHE A 167 -6.89 25.57 2.38
N GLU A 168 -5.74 25.85 1.76
CA GLU A 168 -4.45 25.34 2.23
C GLU A 168 -4.06 25.93 3.59
N GLU A 169 -4.37 27.20 3.87
CA GLU A 169 -4.17 27.79 5.20
C GLU A 169 -5.00 27.05 6.28
N VAL A 170 -6.25 26.71 5.96
CA VAL A 170 -7.09 25.88 6.84
C VAL A 170 -6.50 24.50 7.02
N VAL A 171 -6.05 23.85 5.94
CA VAL A 171 -5.40 22.54 6.01
C VAL A 171 -4.14 22.59 6.86
N GLY A 172 -3.30 23.64 6.75
CA GLY A 172 -2.07 23.77 7.52
C GLY A 172 -2.33 23.78 9.04
N ARG A 173 -3.31 24.57 9.50
CA ARG A 173 -3.72 24.59 10.91
C ARG A 173 -4.24 23.24 11.38
N VAL A 174 -5.08 22.58 10.58
CA VAL A 174 -5.60 21.25 10.93
C VAL A 174 -4.49 20.21 10.92
N TYR A 175 -3.52 20.32 10.00
CA TYR A 175 -2.41 19.37 9.87
C TYR A 175 -1.46 19.44 11.07
N GLU A 176 -1.10 20.64 11.52
CA GLU A 176 -0.32 20.82 12.74
C GLU A 176 -1.00 20.18 13.95
N ARG A 177 -2.31 20.44 14.12
CA ARG A 177 -3.06 19.84 15.23
C ARG A 177 -3.19 18.32 15.12
N TYR A 178 -3.38 17.83 13.89
CA TYR A 178 -3.46 16.41 13.58
C TYR A 178 -2.16 15.68 13.99
N GLU A 179 -0.98 16.20 13.62
CA GLU A 179 0.30 15.59 13.99
C GLU A 179 0.51 15.54 15.51
N LEU A 180 0.11 16.61 16.23
CA LEU A 180 0.19 16.65 17.69
C LEU A 180 -0.70 15.57 18.33
N LEU A 181 -1.94 15.41 17.85
CA LEU A 181 -2.85 14.39 18.36
C LEU A 181 -2.35 12.97 18.04
N MET A 182 -1.80 12.75 16.84
CA MET A 182 -1.19 11.47 16.48
C MET A 182 -0.02 11.11 17.39
N ALA A 183 0.87 12.07 17.65
CA ALA A 183 2.01 11.90 18.55
C ALA A 183 1.57 11.60 19.99
N GLN A 184 0.59 12.35 20.51
CA GLN A 184 0.00 12.11 21.84
C GLN A 184 -0.61 10.71 21.95
N SER A 185 -1.23 10.21 20.87
CA SER A 185 -1.78 8.86 20.84
C SER A 185 -0.74 7.75 20.66
N GLY A 186 0.55 8.09 20.48
CA GLY A 186 1.57 7.12 20.10
C GLY A 186 1.20 6.40 18.80
N ALA A 187 0.63 7.14 17.83
CA ALA A 187 0.09 6.59 16.60
C ALA A 187 0.76 7.20 15.37
N VAL A 188 0.73 6.45 14.27
CA VAL A 188 1.14 6.89 12.94
C VAL A 188 0.09 6.45 11.92
N ASP A 189 -0.01 7.17 10.82
CA ASP A 189 -0.75 6.70 9.65
C ASP A 189 0.17 6.05 8.59
N PHE A 190 -0.39 5.61 7.47
CA PHE A 190 0.38 5.00 6.40
C PHE A 190 1.41 5.95 5.77
N ASP A 191 1.08 7.23 5.62
CA ASP A 191 1.97 8.21 5.02
C ASP A 191 3.11 8.61 5.99
N ASP A 192 2.83 8.60 7.30
CA ASP A 192 3.81 8.80 8.36
C ASP A 192 4.89 7.73 8.36
N LEU A 193 4.54 6.47 8.08
CA LEU A 193 5.54 5.40 7.98
C LEU A 193 6.61 5.77 6.95
N LEU A 194 6.21 6.38 5.84
CA LEU A 194 7.13 6.79 4.78
C LEU A 194 7.88 8.06 5.18
N LEU A 195 7.15 9.11 5.60
CA LEU A 195 7.73 10.41 5.90
C LEU A 195 8.69 10.37 7.09
N LYS A 196 8.34 9.67 8.18
CA LYS A 196 9.21 9.49 9.35
C LYS A 196 10.41 8.63 9.02
N MET A 197 10.27 7.58 8.19
CA MET A 197 11.41 6.79 7.71
C MET A 197 12.39 7.67 6.94
N HIS A 198 11.91 8.48 6.00
CA HIS A 198 12.77 9.39 5.26
C HIS A 198 13.49 10.37 6.17
N ARG A 199 12.76 11.05 7.08
CA ARG A 199 13.38 11.99 8.05
C ARG A 199 14.41 11.33 8.93
N MET A 200 14.14 10.12 9.44
CA MET A 200 15.10 9.38 10.26
C MET A 200 16.40 9.11 9.50
N LEU A 201 16.32 8.71 8.23
CA LEU A 201 17.51 8.47 7.40
C LEU A 201 18.29 9.77 7.10
N GLU A 202 17.60 10.90 6.92
CA GLU A 202 18.25 12.20 6.69
C GLU A 202 18.91 12.75 7.97
N GLN A 203 18.25 12.60 9.11
CA GLN A 203 18.69 13.17 10.39
C GLN A 203 19.75 12.31 11.11
N HIS A 204 19.80 11.01 10.83
CA HIS A 204 20.73 10.06 11.45
C HIS A 204 21.59 9.34 10.38
N PRO A 205 22.66 9.98 9.88
CA PRO A 205 23.50 9.41 8.83
C PRO A 205 24.17 8.08 9.21
N ASP A 206 24.45 7.87 10.49
CA ASP A 206 24.99 6.61 11.04
C ASP A 206 23.99 5.45 10.89
N ILE A 207 22.71 5.73 11.14
CA ILE A 207 21.62 4.76 10.94
C ILE A 207 21.41 4.49 9.45
N ALA A 208 21.44 5.55 8.62
CA ALA A 208 21.37 5.40 7.18
C ALA A 208 22.50 4.51 6.64
N ALA A 209 23.75 4.77 7.03
CA ALA A 209 24.91 3.97 6.64
C ALA A 209 24.75 2.49 7.04
N ARG A 210 24.26 2.20 8.25
CA ARG A 210 24.00 0.82 8.68
C ARG A 210 22.98 0.11 7.79
N TYR A 211 21.93 0.81 7.36
CA TYR A 211 20.91 0.24 6.47
C TYR A 211 21.38 0.15 5.01
N GLN A 212 22.22 1.08 4.55
CA GLN A 212 22.88 1.01 3.24
C GLN A 212 23.83 -0.20 3.17
N ASP A 213 24.69 -0.37 4.18
CA ASP A 213 25.59 -1.53 4.29
C ASP A 213 24.82 -2.85 4.36
N ARG A 214 23.69 -2.84 5.07
CA ARG A 214 22.79 -3.98 5.12
C ARG A 214 22.26 -4.25 3.72
N TYR A 215 21.53 -3.34 3.09
CA TYR A 215 20.83 -3.57 1.82
C TYR A 215 21.65 -3.15 0.61
N VAL A 216 22.69 -3.93 0.31
CA VAL A 216 23.56 -3.70 -0.86
C VAL A 216 22.79 -3.72 -2.16
N HIS A 217 21.85 -4.67 -2.34
CA HIS A 217 20.97 -4.71 -3.50
C HIS A 217 19.54 -4.38 -3.10
N PHE A 218 18.98 -3.35 -3.73
CA PHE A 218 17.63 -2.89 -3.47
C PHE A 218 16.80 -2.99 -4.74
N MET A 219 15.67 -3.69 -4.66
CA MET A 219 14.80 -3.98 -5.79
C MET A 219 13.40 -3.44 -5.55
N ILE A 220 12.82 -2.80 -6.56
CA ILE A 220 11.46 -2.27 -6.51
C ILE A 220 10.68 -2.79 -7.72
N ASP A 221 9.59 -3.51 -7.44
CA ASP A 221 8.57 -3.88 -8.43
C ASP A 221 7.46 -2.83 -8.48
N GLU A 222 6.79 -2.72 -9.63
CA GLU A 222 5.74 -1.72 -9.92
C GLU A 222 6.19 -0.27 -9.63
N PHE A 223 7.40 0.08 -10.11
CA PHE A 223 8.02 1.37 -9.83
C PHE A 223 7.20 2.58 -10.30
N GLN A 224 6.37 2.42 -11.35
CA GLN A 224 5.46 3.45 -11.84
C GLN A 224 4.40 3.90 -10.82
N ASP A 225 4.16 3.10 -9.78
CA ASP A 225 3.16 3.36 -8.75
C ASP A 225 3.79 3.93 -7.47
N THR A 226 5.08 4.26 -7.51
CA THR A 226 5.78 4.89 -6.39
C THR A 226 5.46 6.38 -6.28
N ASN A 227 5.38 6.88 -5.05
CA ASN A 227 5.32 8.32 -4.78
C ASN A 227 6.73 8.91 -4.53
N VAL A 228 6.81 10.24 -4.38
CA VAL A 228 8.08 10.95 -4.20
C VAL A 228 8.83 10.49 -2.94
N VAL A 229 8.14 10.30 -1.81
CA VAL A 229 8.78 9.85 -0.57
C VAL A 229 9.33 8.43 -0.67
N GLN A 230 8.63 7.49 -1.31
CA GLN A 230 9.12 6.13 -1.52
C GLN A 230 10.40 6.12 -2.36
N TYR A 231 10.43 6.93 -3.43
CA TYR A 231 11.61 7.05 -4.25
C TYR A 231 12.78 7.70 -3.50
N ALA A 232 12.52 8.75 -2.71
CA ALA A 232 13.53 9.37 -1.86
C ALA A 232 14.13 8.40 -0.83
N ILE A 233 13.31 7.56 -0.19
CA ILE A 233 13.80 6.49 0.71
C ILE A 233 14.69 5.50 -0.05
N ALA A 234 14.26 5.04 -1.23
CA ALA A 234 15.03 4.10 -2.03
C ALA A 234 16.39 4.67 -2.44
N ARG A 235 16.42 5.93 -2.89
CA ARG A 235 17.67 6.65 -3.20
C ARG A 235 18.57 6.73 -1.98
N LYS A 236 18.03 7.14 -0.82
CA LYS A 236 18.82 7.27 0.40
C LYS A 236 19.40 5.93 0.86
N LEU A 237 18.66 4.84 0.73
CA LEU A 237 19.13 3.49 1.11
C LEU A 237 20.14 2.90 0.12
N THR A 238 20.22 3.42 -1.10
CA THR A 238 21.13 2.93 -2.14
C THR A 238 22.28 3.89 -2.44
N GLU A 239 22.40 4.99 -1.70
CA GLU A 239 23.40 6.04 -1.92
C GLU A 239 24.85 5.50 -1.95
N THR A 240 25.21 4.59 -1.06
CA THR A 240 26.57 4.04 -0.94
C THR A 240 26.91 3.01 -2.04
N HIS A 241 26.05 2.00 -2.24
CA HIS A 241 26.35 0.89 -3.17
C HIS A 241 25.79 1.10 -4.58
N ARG A 242 24.81 2.00 -4.74
CA ARG A 242 24.15 2.36 -6.00
C ARG A 242 23.51 1.19 -6.77
N ASN A 243 23.35 0.02 -6.16
CA ASN A 243 22.70 -1.14 -6.79
C ASN A 243 21.17 -1.10 -6.61
N LEU A 244 20.55 -0.06 -7.17
CA LEU A 244 19.11 0.12 -7.23
C LEU A 244 18.57 -0.49 -8.53
N CYS A 245 17.76 -1.54 -8.43
CA CYS A 245 17.08 -2.17 -9.56
C CYS A 245 15.58 -1.87 -9.50
N VAL A 246 15.08 -1.07 -10.43
CA VAL A 246 13.66 -0.73 -10.53
C VAL A 246 13.03 -1.41 -11.74
N VAL A 247 11.83 -1.95 -11.56
CA VAL A 247 11.05 -2.58 -12.62
C VAL A 247 9.69 -1.93 -12.65
N GLY A 248 9.25 -1.53 -13.84
CA GLY A 248 7.94 -0.91 -13.98
C GLY A 248 7.48 -0.79 -15.41
N ASP A 249 6.23 -0.40 -15.53
CA ASP A 249 5.58 -0.08 -16.79
C ASP A 249 4.92 1.30 -16.68
N PRO A 250 5.44 2.36 -17.33
CA PRO A 250 4.83 3.68 -17.26
C PRO A 250 3.36 3.69 -17.74
N ASP A 251 3.00 2.82 -18.69
CA ASP A 251 1.64 2.74 -19.24
C ASP A 251 0.65 2.09 -18.27
N GLN A 252 1.12 1.50 -17.16
CA GLN A 252 0.30 0.88 -16.12
C GLN A 252 0.16 1.74 -14.84
N SER A 253 0.62 2.99 -14.85
CA SER A 253 0.47 3.88 -13.69
C SER A 253 -0.99 4.29 -13.48
N ILE A 254 -1.68 3.64 -12.54
CA ILE A 254 -3.12 3.86 -12.27
C ILE A 254 -3.39 4.40 -10.85
N TYR A 255 -2.35 4.63 -10.04
CA TYR A 255 -2.44 5.07 -8.65
C TYR A 255 -2.10 6.55 -8.44
N SER A 256 -2.22 7.41 -9.46
CA SER A 256 -2.00 8.86 -9.34
C SER A 256 -2.86 9.52 -8.25
N TRP A 257 -4.08 9.03 -8.04
CA TRP A 257 -4.98 9.45 -6.96
C TRP A 257 -4.50 9.05 -5.55
N ARG A 258 -3.50 8.16 -5.44
CA ARG A 258 -2.75 7.83 -4.22
C ARG A 258 -1.37 8.48 -4.20
N ASN A 259 -1.20 9.58 -4.94
CA ASN A 259 0.03 10.35 -5.04
C ASN A 259 1.20 9.61 -5.71
N ALA A 260 0.94 8.56 -6.51
CA ALA A 260 1.96 7.98 -7.37
C ALA A 260 2.43 9.01 -8.40
N ASP A 261 3.74 9.03 -8.68
CA ASP A 261 4.37 9.98 -9.59
C ASP A 261 5.08 9.25 -10.73
N ILE A 262 4.45 9.24 -11.90
CA ILE A 262 4.99 8.61 -13.11
C ILE A 262 6.36 9.20 -13.51
N ARG A 263 6.68 10.44 -13.08
CA ARG A 263 7.99 11.04 -13.35
C ARG A 263 9.12 10.26 -12.69
N ASN A 264 8.88 9.52 -11.61
CA ASN A 264 9.90 8.69 -10.97
C ASN A 264 10.52 7.69 -11.95
N ILE A 265 9.69 7.03 -12.77
CA ILE A 265 10.17 6.07 -13.78
C ILE A 265 10.69 6.76 -15.03
N LEU A 266 10.04 7.85 -15.48
CA LEU A 266 10.43 8.57 -16.70
C LEU A 266 11.76 9.33 -16.55
N SER A 267 12.03 9.89 -15.37
CA SER A 267 13.24 10.67 -15.06
C SER A 267 14.31 9.87 -14.31
N PHE A 268 14.21 8.53 -14.28
CA PHE A 268 15.19 7.71 -13.56
C PHE A 268 16.62 7.93 -14.07
N GLN A 269 16.80 8.14 -15.37
CA GLN A 269 18.11 8.42 -15.98
C GLN A 269 18.63 9.84 -15.69
N ASP A 270 17.76 10.78 -15.30
CA ASP A 270 18.20 12.11 -14.88
C ASP A 270 18.91 12.04 -13.52
N ASP A 271 18.42 11.17 -12.64
CA ASP A 271 19.01 10.91 -11.31
C ASP A 271 20.19 9.93 -11.35
N PHE A 272 20.17 9.00 -12.30
CA PHE A 272 21.21 7.98 -12.51
C PHE A 272 21.66 7.99 -13.97
N PRO A 273 22.55 8.93 -14.38
CA PRO A 273 23.00 9.05 -15.77
C PRO A 273 23.74 7.81 -16.30
N ASP A 274 24.35 7.04 -15.39
CA ASP A 274 25.03 5.76 -15.65
C ASP A 274 24.10 4.55 -15.56
N ALA A 275 22.78 4.74 -15.41
CA ALA A 275 21.83 3.65 -15.31
C ALA A 275 21.78 2.81 -16.60
N LYS A 276 21.86 1.49 -16.44
CA LYS A 276 21.54 0.56 -17.52
C LYS A 276 20.02 0.50 -17.69
N VAL A 277 19.54 0.63 -18.93
CA VAL A 277 18.11 0.48 -19.27
C VAL A 277 17.91 -0.78 -20.11
N ILE A 278 16.99 -1.64 -19.69
CA ILE A 278 16.63 -2.86 -20.43
C ILE A 278 15.12 -2.89 -20.64
N THR A 279 14.70 -3.00 -21.90
CA THR A 279 13.28 -3.10 -22.27
C THR A 279 12.86 -4.55 -22.46
N LEU A 280 11.72 -4.94 -21.89
CA LEU A 280 11.10 -6.25 -22.09
C LEU A 280 9.84 -6.11 -22.95
N GLU A 281 9.94 -6.62 -24.17
CA GLU A 281 8.94 -6.45 -25.25
C GLU A 281 8.08 -7.71 -25.45
N GLN A 282 8.63 -8.89 -25.19
CA GLN A 282 7.94 -10.16 -25.37
C GLN A 282 6.89 -10.38 -24.27
N ASN A 283 5.64 -10.52 -24.66
CA ASN A 283 4.51 -10.84 -23.80
C ASN A 283 4.25 -12.36 -23.77
N TYR A 284 4.04 -12.90 -22.56
CA TYR A 284 3.77 -14.33 -22.35
C TYR A 284 2.34 -14.61 -21.89
N ARG A 285 1.46 -13.60 -21.85
CA ARG A 285 0.12 -13.70 -21.24
C ARG A 285 -1.01 -13.69 -22.27
N SER A 286 -0.90 -12.83 -23.26
CA SER A 286 -1.98 -12.46 -24.18
C SER A 286 -1.65 -12.91 -25.60
N THR A 287 -2.69 -12.98 -26.45
CA THR A 287 -2.57 -13.24 -27.89
C THR A 287 -2.32 -11.94 -28.65
N GLN A 288 -1.86 -12.03 -29.91
CA GLN A 288 -1.49 -10.86 -30.69
C GLN A 288 -2.68 -9.90 -30.90
N THR A 289 -3.91 -10.43 -31.10
CA THR A 289 -5.11 -9.60 -31.23
C THR A 289 -5.35 -8.70 -30.01
N ILE A 290 -5.14 -9.23 -28.79
CA ILE A 290 -5.31 -8.45 -27.55
C ILE A 290 -4.19 -7.39 -27.43
N LEU A 291 -2.95 -7.74 -27.80
CA LEU A 291 -1.82 -6.82 -27.75
C LEU A 291 -1.98 -5.68 -28.75
N ASP A 292 -2.37 -5.96 -29.98
CA ASP A 292 -2.58 -4.95 -31.02
C ASP A 292 -3.67 -3.95 -30.61
N ALA A 293 -4.75 -4.43 -29.98
CA ALA A 293 -5.80 -3.56 -29.47
C ALA A 293 -5.31 -2.68 -28.31
N ALA A 294 -4.54 -3.26 -27.38
CA ALA A 294 -3.97 -2.52 -26.25
C ALA A 294 -2.95 -1.47 -26.73
N ASP A 295 -2.09 -1.81 -27.70
CA ASP A 295 -1.08 -0.89 -28.25
C ASP A 295 -1.73 0.27 -29.02
N LYS A 296 -2.75 -0.01 -29.83
CA LYS A 296 -3.53 1.05 -30.51
C LYS A 296 -4.21 1.98 -29.51
N LEU A 297 -4.76 1.45 -28.41
CA LEU A 297 -5.39 2.27 -27.39
C LEU A 297 -4.37 3.16 -26.68
N ILE A 298 -3.23 2.61 -26.27
CA ILE A 298 -2.22 3.36 -25.52
C ILE A 298 -1.45 4.35 -26.39
N SER A 299 -1.38 4.14 -27.72
CA SER A 299 -0.70 5.06 -28.64
C SER A 299 -1.29 6.47 -28.70
N ALA A 300 -2.51 6.66 -28.18
CA ALA A 300 -3.14 7.97 -28.07
C ALA A 300 -2.51 8.84 -26.95
N ASN A 301 -1.73 8.26 -26.03
CA ASN A 301 -1.09 8.99 -24.93
C ASN A 301 0.22 9.66 -25.35
N SER A 302 0.45 10.89 -24.88
CA SER A 302 1.61 11.71 -25.26
C SER A 302 2.87 11.49 -24.40
N GLN A 303 2.73 11.07 -23.14
CA GLN A 303 3.85 10.81 -22.22
C GLN A 303 4.07 9.30 -22.08
N ARG A 304 4.86 8.71 -22.99
CA ARG A 304 5.15 7.26 -23.00
C ARG A 304 6.61 6.97 -23.32
N ILE A 305 7.06 5.79 -22.91
CA ILE A 305 8.27 5.17 -23.44
C ILE A 305 7.82 4.26 -24.59
N GLU A 306 8.17 4.60 -25.83
CA GLU A 306 7.84 3.80 -27.00
C GLU A 306 8.51 2.43 -26.93
N ARG A 307 7.73 1.39 -27.26
CA ARG A 307 8.14 -0.01 -27.32
C ARG A 307 7.14 -0.78 -28.16
N GLU A 308 7.60 -1.83 -28.81
CA GLU A 308 6.74 -2.75 -29.54
C GLU A 308 6.53 -4.02 -28.70
N LEU A 309 5.27 -4.39 -28.46
CA LEU A 309 4.94 -5.62 -27.74
C LEU A 309 4.62 -6.73 -28.73
N PHE A 310 5.22 -7.90 -28.55
CA PHE A 310 4.97 -9.07 -29.40
C PHE A 310 4.75 -10.34 -28.56
N THR A 311 4.12 -11.37 -29.13
CA THR A 311 3.84 -12.64 -28.44
C THR A 311 3.96 -13.85 -29.37
N ASP A 312 4.36 -14.99 -28.80
CA ASP A 312 4.37 -16.29 -29.49
C ASP A 312 3.07 -17.08 -29.29
N ASN A 313 2.06 -16.50 -28.62
CA ASN A 313 0.77 -17.15 -28.33
C ASN A 313 -0.18 -17.20 -29.55
N GLY A 314 0.25 -16.71 -30.72
CA GLY A 314 -0.58 -16.59 -31.92
C GLY A 314 -1.63 -15.49 -31.83
N ASP A 315 -2.50 -15.41 -32.85
CA ASP A 315 -3.45 -14.30 -33.00
C ASP A 315 -4.59 -14.33 -31.98
N GLY A 316 -5.09 -15.53 -31.64
CA GLY A 316 -6.21 -15.71 -30.72
C GLY A 316 -7.58 -15.39 -31.32
N ALA A 317 -8.60 -15.33 -30.45
CA ALA A 317 -9.97 -14.99 -30.84
C ALA A 317 -10.13 -13.46 -31.04
N PRO A 318 -11.04 -13.03 -31.93
CA PRO A 318 -11.35 -11.61 -32.08
C PRO A 318 -11.98 -11.03 -30.81
N ILE A 319 -11.70 -9.75 -30.54
CA ILE A 319 -12.35 -9.01 -29.46
C ILE A 319 -13.81 -8.75 -29.83
N VAL A 320 -14.73 -9.12 -28.94
CA VAL A 320 -16.17 -8.93 -29.12
C VAL A 320 -16.61 -7.71 -28.31
N VAL A 321 -17.41 -6.85 -28.94
CA VAL A 321 -18.08 -5.71 -28.29
C VAL A 321 -19.58 -5.95 -28.40
N SER A 322 -20.30 -5.77 -27.29
CA SER A 322 -21.76 -5.91 -27.23
C SER A 322 -22.34 -4.77 -26.41
N GLU A 323 -23.51 -4.30 -26.82
CA GLU A 323 -24.22 -3.18 -26.20
C GLU A 323 -25.56 -3.69 -25.68
N GLY A 324 -25.83 -3.49 -24.38
CA GLY A 324 -27.12 -3.72 -23.76
C GLY A 324 -27.92 -2.43 -23.63
N TYR A 325 -29.25 -2.55 -23.64
CA TYR A 325 -30.19 -1.44 -23.45
C TYR A 325 -30.10 -0.82 -22.04
N ASP A 326 -29.85 -1.66 -21.03
CA ASP A 326 -29.67 -1.27 -19.64
C ASP A 326 -28.64 -2.15 -18.92
N GLU A 327 -28.36 -1.83 -17.65
CA GLU A 327 -27.39 -2.56 -16.82
C GLU A 327 -27.80 -4.02 -16.54
N ALA A 328 -29.11 -4.32 -16.56
CA ALA A 328 -29.61 -5.66 -16.35
C ALA A 328 -29.42 -6.52 -17.60
N GLU A 329 -29.68 -5.97 -18.79
CA GLU A 329 -29.41 -6.62 -20.06
C GLU A 329 -27.91 -6.86 -20.26
N GLU A 330 -27.05 -5.86 -19.98
CA GLU A 330 -25.59 -6.03 -20.00
C GLU A 330 -25.15 -7.20 -19.12
N ALA A 331 -25.63 -7.25 -17.86
CA ALA A 331 -25.32 -8.34 -16.95
C ALA A 331 -25.79 -9.71 -17.50
N GLN A 332 -27.00 -9.79 -18.05
CA GLN A 332 -27.51 -11.01 -18.68
C GLN A 332 -26.68 -11.45 -19.89
N MET A 333 -26.23 -10.52 -20.73
CA MET A 333 -25.32 -10.81 -21.84
C MET A 333 -24.00 -11.40 -21.34
N VAL A 334 -23.41 -10.82 -20.29
CA VAL A 334 -22.18 -11.34 -19.67
C VAL A 334 -22.41 -12.76 -19.14
N LEU A 335 -23.47 -13.01 -18.39
CA LEU A 335 -23.75 -14.34 -17.84
C LEU A 335 -24.04 -15.38 -18.94
N LYS A 336 -24.69 -14.97 -20.03
CA LYS A 336 -24.91 -15.83 -21.20
C LYS A 336 -23.59 -16.25 -21.83
N GLU A 337 -22.63 -15.33 -21.94
CA GLU A 337 -21.29 -15.61 -22.46
C GLU A 337 -20.48 -16.50 -21.51
N VAL A 338 -20.53 -16.25 -20.20
CA VAL A 338 -19.97 -17.16 -19.18
C VAL A 338 -20.54 -18.57 -19.32
N GLY A 339 -21.85 -18.69 -19.55
CA GLY A 339 -22.51 -19.95 -19.82
C GLY A 339 -22.04 -20.62 -21.12
N ALA A 340 -21.77 -19.85 -22.17
CA ALA A 340 -21.23 -20.37 -23.43
C ALA A 340 -19.80 -20.89 -23.26
N LEU A 341 -18.93 -20.15 -22.58
CA LEU A 341 -17.53 -20.51 -22.32
C LEU A 341 -17.39 -21.76 -21.43
N THR A 342 -18.34 -21.98 -20.52
CA THR A 342 -18.35 -23.13 -19.59
C THR A 342 -19.02 -24.39 -20.16
N LYS A 343 -19.89 -24.28 -21.18
CA LYS A 343 -20.68 -25.39 -21.74
C LYS A 343 -19.88 -26.47 -22.48
N ASN A 344 -18.63 -26.22 -22.87
CA ASN A 344 -17.82 -27.15 -23.68
C ASN A 344 -17.23 -28.35 -22.90
N GLY A 345 -17.84 -28.76 -21.79
CA GLY A 345 -17.44 -29.95 -21.02
C GLY A 345 -16.00 -29.88 -20.51
N SER A 346 -15.23 -30.96 -20.66
CA SER A 346 -13.81 -31.02 -20.25
C SER A 346 -12.86 -30.10 -21.03
N ASN A 347 -13.33 -29.49 -22.13
CA ASN A 347 -12.58 -28.51 -22.92
C ASN A 347 -13.10 -27.06 -22.74
N GLY A 348 -14.11 -26.86 -21.89
CA GLY A 348 -14.62 -25.53 -21.55
C GLY A 348 -13.78 -24.83 -20.47
N HIS A 349 -13.93 -23.52 -20.36
CA HIS A 349 -13.32 -22.75 -19.27
C HIS A 349 -14.02 -23.06 -17.95
N LYS A 350 -13.27 -23.04 -16.85
CA LYS A 350 -13.85 -23.08 -15.51
C LYS A 350 -14.29 -21.67 -15.14
N LEU A 351 -15.27 -21.54 -14.24
CA LEU A 351 -15.68 -20.24 -13.71
C LEU A 351 -14.50 -19.44 -13.13
N GLY A 352 -13.53 -20.13 -12.51
CA GLY A 352 -12.32 -19.49 -11.98
C GLY A 352 -11.35 -18.95 -13.03
N ASP A 353 -11.52 -19.29 -14.31
CA ASP A 353 -10.72 -18.77 -15.42
C ASP A 353 -11.31 -17.46 -15.98
N ILE A 354 -12.52 -17.09 -15.57
CA ILE A 354 -13.27 -15.93 -16.08
C ILE A 354 -13.26 -14.81 -15.04
N ALA A 355 -12.92 -13.60 -15.49
CA ALA A 355 -12.96 -12.39 -14.67
C ALA A 355 -13.85 -11.33 -15.34
N VAL A 356 -14.71 -10.70 -14.56
CA VAL A 356 -15.50 -9.54 -14.98
C VAL A 356 -14.91 -8.30 -14.33
N MET A 357 -14.51 -7.32 -15.14
CA MET A 357 -13.86 -6.09 -14.69
C MET A 357 -14.77 -4.90 -14.97
N TYR A 358 -14.87 -3.99 -14.00
CA TYR A 358 -15.71 -2.80 -14.07
C TYR A 358 -14.97 -1.59 -13.49
N ARG A 359 -15.43 -0.37 -13.82
CA ARG A 359 -14.74 0.88 -13.48
C ARG A 359 -14.97 1.33 -12.05
N VAL A 360 -16.18 1.13 -11.52
CA VAL A 360 -16.57 1.50 -10.15
C VAL A 360 -17.32 0.36 -9.47
N ASN A 361 -17.13 0.19 -8.16
CA ASN A 361 -17.74 -0.90 -7.40
C ASN A 361 -19.27 -0.91 -7.43
N ALA A 362 -19.93 0.23 -7.66
CA ALA A 362 -21.38 0.28 -7.78
C ALA A 362 -21.92 -0.56 -8.97
N GLN A 363 -21.10 -0.77 -10.01
CA GLN A 363 -21.46 -1.60 -11.17
C GLN A 363 -21.51 -3.09 -10.86
N SER A 364 -20.92 -3.56 -9.74
CA SER A 364 -20.98 -4.99 -9.40
C SER A 364 -22.40 -5.44 -9.09
N ARG A 365 -23.26 -4.53 -8.61
CA ARG A 365 -24.60 -4.87 -8.12
C ARG A 365 -25.46 -5.58 -9.17
N ALA A 366 -25.55 -5.06 -10.40
CA ALA A 366 -26.36 -5.66 -11.46
C ALA A 366 -25.86 -7.08 -11.80
N LEU A 367 -24.53 -7.25 -11.87
CA LEU A 367 -23.89 -8.56 -12.09
C LEU A 367 -24.15 -9.54 -10.94
N GLU A 368 -24.06 -9.08 -9.69
CA GLU A 368 -24.30 -9.89 -8.49
C GLU A 368 -25.76 -10.36 -8.42
N GLU A 369 -26.72 -9.47 -8.72
CA GLU A 369 -28.15 -9.79 -8.74
C GLU A 369 -28.48 -10.86 -9.80
N GLU A 370 -27.93 -10.75 -11.02
CA GLU A 370 -28.12 -11.77 -12.06
C GLU A 370 -27.38 -13.09 -11.72
N CYS A 371 -26.17 -13.03 -11.15
CA CYS A 371 -25.47 -14.24 -10.69
C CYS A 371 -26.28 -14.99 -9.62
N LEU A 372 -26.87 -14.27 -8.67
CA LEU A 372 -27.77 -14.86 -7.66
C LEU A 372 -29.03 -15.44 -8.30
N ARG A 373 -29.66 -14.71 -9.23
CA ARG A 373 -30.87 -15.16 -9.93
C ARG A 373 -30.67 -16.47 -10.68
N TYR A 374 -29.55 -16.62 -11.38
CA TYR A 374 -29.24 -17.82 -12.16
C TYR A 374 -28.40 -18.86 -11.41
N GLY A 375 -28.10 -18.63 -10.13
CA GLY A 375 -27.33 -19.55 -9.30
C GLY A 375 -25.88 -19.73 -9.76
N VAL A 376 -25.29 -18.72 -10.39
CA VAL A 376 -23.88 -18.74 -10.85
C VAL A 376 -22.98 -18.35 -9.67
N PRO A 377 -22.06 -19.22 -9.23
CA PRO A 377 -21.10 -18.88 -8.18
C PRO A 377 -20.14 -17.78 -8.65
N TYR A 378 -19.93 -16.76 -7.81
CA TYR A 378 -19.00 -15.68 -8.09
C TYR A 378 -18.19 -15.32 -6.85
N GLN A 379 -17.08 -14.61 -7.06
CA GLN A 379 -16.26 -14.06 -5.99
C GLN A 379 -16.03 -12.56 -6.24
N LEU A 380 -16.52 -11.72 -5.33
CA LEU A 380 -16.28 -10.28 -5.38
C LEU A 380 -14.90 -9.93 -4.80
N ILE A 381 -13.99 -9.40 -5.62
CA ILE A 381 -12.70 -8.89 -5.16
C ILE A 381 -12.86 -7.45 -4.67
N GLY A 382 -12.54 -7.20 -3.40
CA GLY A 382 -12.60 -5.85 -2.83
C GLY A 382 -13.99 -5.43 -2.32
N GLY A 383 -14.87 -6.39 -2.02
CA GLY A 383 -16.09 -6.18 -1.23
C GLY A 383 -15.83 -5.72 0.21
N GLN A 384 -16.77 -5.92 1.13
CA GLN A 384 -16.60 -5.48 2.53
C GLN A 384 -15.31 -6.08 3.14
N LYS A 385 -14.30 -5.24 3.37
CA LYS A 385 -13.00 -5.70 3.88
C LYS A 385 -13.20 -6.30 5.26
N PHE A 386 -12.57 -7.46 5.51
CA PHE A 386 -12.68 -8.16 6.79
C PHE A 386 -12.38 -7.25 8.00
N TYR A 387 -11.29 -6.48 7.95
CA TYR A 387 -10.90 -5.53 9.01
C TYR A 387 -11.75 -4.25 9.10
N GLN A 388 -12.71 -4.06 8.19
CA GLN A 388 -13.68 -2.96 8.29
C GLN A 388 -14.99 -3.40 8.95
N ARG A 389 -15.18 -4.70 9.20
CA ARG A 389 -16.34 -5.20 9.95
C ARG A 389 -16.28 -4.67 11.37
N GLN A 390 -17.45 -4.31 11.89
CA GLN A 390 -17.56 -3.64 13.19
C GLN A 390 -16.94 -4.51 14.30
N GLU A 391 -17.34 -5.77 14.37
CA GLU A 391 -16.88 -6.73 15.37
C GLU A 391 -15.35 -6.95 15.32
N VAL A 392 -14.77 -6.97 14.12
CA VAL A 392 -13.32 -7.12 13.94
C VAL A 392 -12.59 -5.87 14.42
N LYS A 393 -13.10 -4.68 14.08
CA LYS A 393 -12.51 -3.41 14.54
C LYS A 393 -12.64 -3.24 16.04
N ASP A 394 -13.73 -3.68 16.64
CA ASP A 394 -13.97 -3.55 18.08
C ASP A 394 -12.96 -4.41 18.86
N VAL A 395 -12.77 -5.67 18.47
CA VAL A 395 -11.74 -6.55 19.05
C VAL A 395 -10.34 -5.99 18.80
N ALA A 396 -10.05 -5.50 17.59
CA ALA A 396 -8.76 -4.90 17.28
C ALA A 396 -8.47 -3.66 18.15
N ALA A 397 -9.48 -2.84 18.44
CA ALA A 397 -9.34 -1.68 19.32
C ALA A 397 -9.03 -2.09 20.78
N TYR A 398 -9.65 -3.17 21.30
CA TYR A 398 -9.23 -3.74 22.59
C TYR A 398 -7.75 -4.12 22.60
N LEU A 399 -7.30 -4.87 21.59
CA LEU A 399 -5.92 -5.35 21.52
C LEU A 399 -4.93 -4.19 21.33
N ARG A 400 -5.29 -3.17 20.56
CA ARG A 400 -4.50 -1.94 20.41
C ARG A 400 -4.35 -1.21 21.73
N LEU A 401 -5.44 -1.03 22.49
CA LEU A 401 -5.39 -0.34 23.78
C LEU A 401 -4.55 -1.11 24.82
N VAL A 402 -4.62 -2.44 24.83
CA VAL A 402 -3.76 -3.29 25.68
C VAL A 402 -2.29 -3.12 25.31
N SER A 403 -1.98 -2.97 24.02
CA SER A 403 -0.61 -2.81 23.53
C SER A 403 -0.09 -1.38 23.63
N ASN A 404 -0.97 -0.37 23.58
CA ASN A 404 -0.68 1.05 23.61
C ASN A 404 -1.83 1.78 24.32
N THR A 405 -1.65 2.08 25.60
CA THR A 405 -2.65 2.77 26.43
C THR A 405 -2.91 4.21 25.98
N ASN A 406 -2.03 4.79 25.17
CA ASN A 406 -2.21 6.15 24.65
C ASN A 406 -3.18 6.21 23.45
N ASP A 407 -3.67 5.08 22.93
CA ASP A 407 -4.60 5.03 21.79
C ASP A 407 -6.03 5.50 22.17
N ASP A 408 -6.20 6.83 22.20
CA ASP A 408 -7.47 7.51 22.43
C ASP A 408 -8.57 7.09 21.44
N VAL A 409 -8.22 6.76 20.19
CA VAL A 409 -9.20 6.39 19.14
C VAL A 409 -9.79 5.02 19.46
N SER A 410 -8.93 4.05 19.77
CA SER A 410 -9.35 2.73 20.21
C SER A 410 -10.12 2.80 21.53
N LEU A 411 -9.67 3.59 22.51
CA LEU A 411 -10.39 3.77 23.78
C LEU A 411 -11.81 4.30 23.53
N ASN A 412 -11.96 5.41 22.79
CA ASN A 412 -13.27 5.99 22.52
C ASN A 412 -14.21 5.04 21.78
N ARG A 413 -13.66 4.15 20.94
CA ARG A 413 -14.43 3.12 20.25
C ARG A 413 -14.99 2.07 21.21
N ILE A 414 -14.20 1.60 22.16
CA ILE A 414 -14.53 0.40 22.97
C ILE A 414 -14.94 0.68 24.42
N ILE A 415 -14.74 1.90 24.92
CA ILE A 415 -14.99 2.28 26.32
C ILE A 415 -16.43 1.99 26.76
N ASN A 416 -17.41 2.11 25.86
CA ASN A 416 -18.81 1.79 26.12
C ASN A 416 -19.33 0.60 25.28
N LEU A 417 -18.44 -0.29 24.81
CA LEU A 417 -18.79 -1.51 24.07
C LEU A 417 -18.09 -2.74 24.66
N PRO A 418 -18.77 -3.65 25.38
CA PRO A 418 -20.21 -3.65 25.72
C PRO A 418 -20.61 -2.44 26.56
N THR A 419 -21.92 -2.14 26.60
CA THR A 419 -22.45 -0.95 27.29
C THR A 419 -22.10 -0.96 28.78
N ARG A 420 -21.46 0.12 29.23
CA ARG A 420 -20.99 0.36 30.61
C ARG A 420 -21.64 1.59 31.27
N GLY A 421 -22.64 2.18 30.63
CA GLY A 421 -23.29 3.39 31.13
C GLY A 421 -22.47 4.68 30.94
N ILE A 422 -21.42 4.64 30.13
CA ILE A 422 -20.55 5.79 29.88
C ILE A 422 -21.15 6.61 28.73
N GLY A 423 -21.76 7.74 29.08
CA GLY A 423 -22.42 8.64 28.15
C GLY A 423 -21.48 9.63 27.46
N ARG A 424 -21.99 10.29 26.41
CA ARG A 424 -21.23 11.29 25.63
C ARG A 424 -20.68 12.43 26.49
N ARG A 425 -21.46 12.91 27.46
CA ARG A 425 -21.01 13.98 28.37
C ARG A 425 -19.78 13.58 29.18
N THR A 426 -19.76 12.36 29.72
CA THR A 426 -18.62 11.82 30.49
C THR A 426 -17.38 11.73 29.61
N LEU A 427 -17.52 11.28 28.36
CA LEU A 427 -16.42 11.25 27.40
C LEU A 427 -15.91 12.65 27.04
N ASP A 428 -16.81 13.62 26.87
CA ASP A 428 -16.43 15.01 26.61
C ASP A 428 -15.68 15.63 27.80
N GLU A 429 -16.10 15.33 29.04
CA GLU A 429 -15.40 15.76 30.27
C GLU A 429 -14.03 15.08 30.42
N LEU A 430 -13.94 13.76 30.17
CA LEU A 430 -12.68 13.02 30.16
C LEU A 430 -11.70 13.59 29.12
N ALA A 431 -12.17 13.84 27.90
CA ALA A 431 -11.34 14.39 26.83
C ALA A 431 -10.86 15.82 27.16
N ARG A 432 -11.69 16.63 27.83
CA ARG A 432 -11.27 17.96 28.33
C ARG A 432 -10.18 17.83 29.38
N PHE A 433 -10.38 17.00 30.39
CA PHE A 433 -9.39 16.79 31.47
C PHE A 433 -8.05 16.26 30.94
N ALA A 434 -8.09 15.27 30.04
CA ALA A 434 -6.92 14.72 29.39
C ALA A 434 -6.15 15.79 28.61
N ARG A 435 -6.87 16.64 27.86
CA ARG A 435 -6.27 17.77 27.11
C ARG A 435 -5.65 18.81 28.02
N ASP A 436 -6.37 19.25 29.06
CA ASP A 436 -5.90 20.30 29.97
C ASP A 436 -4.67 19.83 30.76
N SER A 437 -4.57 18.51 31.01
CA SER A 437 -3.43 17.87 31.67
C SER A 437 -2.34 17.38 30.72
N SER A 438 -2.54 17.51 29.39
CA SER A 438 -1.63 16.99 28.35
C SER A 438 -1.25 15.50 28.49
N ILE A 439 -2.22 14.67 28.88
CA ILE A 439 -2.08 13.21 29.05
C ILE A 439 -3.06 12.45 28.15
N SER A 440 -2.89 11.13 28.00
CA SER A 440 -3.84 10.29 27.31
C SER A 440 -5.18 10.19 28.07
N GLN A 441 -6.27 9.85 27.38
CA GLN A 441 -7.54 9.61 28.06
C GLN A 441 -7.49 8.40 28.99
N PHE A 442 -6.63 7.42 28.71
CA PHE A 442 -6.42 6.28 29.60
C PHE A 442 -5.75 6.70 30.91
N ASP A 443 -4.70 7.51 30.85
CA ASP A 443 -4.04 8.04 32.06
C ASP A 443 -4.97 8.97 32.84
N ALA A 444 -5.79 9.75 32.12
CA ALA A 444 -6.83 10.56 32.72
C ALA A 444 -7.82 9.72 33.54
N ILE A 445 -8.22 8.53 33.06
CA ILE A 445 -9.06 7.61 33.84
C ILE A 445 -8.35 7.20 35.15
N GLY A 446 -7.05 6.92 35.11
CA GLY A 446 -6.27 6.58 36.30
C GLY A 446 -6.17 7.73 37.32
N ASN A 447 -6.19 8.98 36.83
CA ASN A 447 -6.13 10.18 37.65
C ASN A 447 -7.50 10.63 38.19
N ILE A 448 -8.59 10.11 37.64
CA ILE A 448 -9.93 10.26 38.22
C ILE A 448 -10.01 9.32 39.41
N LEU A 449 -9.38 9.71 40.53
CA LEU A 449 -9.59 9.05 41.80
C LEU A 449 -11.05 9.22 42.20
N PRO A 450 -11.75 8.16 42.64
CA PRO A 450 -13.01 8.35 43.33
C PRO A 450 -12.73 9.20 44.57
N THR A 451 -13.44 10.31 44.75
CA THR A 451 -13.66 10.83 46.11
C THR A 451 -14.26 9.68 46.91
N ASP A 452 -13.70 9.37 48.09
CA ASP A 452 -14.01 8.19 48.91
C ASP A 452 -15.52 7.90 49.13
N ASP A 453 -16.40 8.89 48.91
CA ASP A 453 -17.87 8.79 49.02
C ASP A 453 -18.62 8.25 47.77
N GLN A 454 -17.96 7.89 46.65
CA GLN A 454 -18.65 7.51 45.41
C GLN A 454 -18.41 6.07 44.90
N LEU A 455 -17.72 5.22 45.66
CA LEU A 455 -17.64 3.78 45.34
C LEU A 455 -18.99 3.10 45.66
N ALA A 456 -19.98 3.29 44.79
CA ALA A 456 -21.12 2.37 44.76
C ALA A 456 -20.57 0.96 44.50
N PRO A 457 -21.04 -0.07 45.24
CA PRO A 457 -20.58 -1.43 45.02
C PRO A 457 -20.80 -1.78 43.54
N ILE A 458 -19.74 -2.25 42.88
CA ILE A 458 -19.83 -2.81 41.52
C ILE A 458 -20.96 -3.84 41.57
N ALA A 459 -22.06 -3.57 40.86
CA ALA A 459 -23.19 -4.49 40.83
C ALA A 459 -22.67 -5.87 40.42
N ALA A 460 -22.86 -6.85 41.29
CA ALA A 460 -22.45 -8.21 41.01
C ALA A 460 -23.08 -8.66 39.69
N ASN A 461 -22.27 -9.31 38.85
CA ASN A 461 -22.73 -9.86 37.59
C ASN A 461 -23.89 -10.83 37.88
N PRO A 462 -25.11 -10.60 37.35
CA PRO A 462 -26.26 -11.45 37.65
C PRO A 462 -26.16 -12.87 37.04
N PHE A 463 -25.06 -13.16 36.32
CA PHE A 463 -24.76 -14.43 35.70
C PHE A 463 -23.53 -15.16 36.29
N THR A 464 -22.98 -14.69 37.42
CA THR A 464 -22.00 -15.44 38.22
C THR A 464 -22.52 -15.74 39.60
#